data_AF-A0A7V2QIF8-F1
#
_entry.id   AF-A0A7V2QIF8-F1
#
_cell.length_a   1.000
_cell.length_b   1.000
_cell.length_c   1.000
_cell.angle_alpha   90.00
_cell.angle_beta   90.00
_cell.angle_gamma   90.00
#
_symmetry.space_group_name_H-M   'P 1'
#
loop_
_entity.id
_entity.type
_entity.pdbx_description
1 polymer ?
#
loop_
_entity_poly.entity_id
_entity_poly.type
_entity_poly.pdbx_seq_one_letter_code
_entity_poly.pdbx_strand_id
1 'polypeptide(L)' 'MNGLTRMIKVSILGRNGLETKEVHLEEAEKILKESYADPMGGLVYDRRTGEVIEEIGPNIEEIVIMDHMIGGG' A
#
# COMPACT_ATOMS: atom_id res chain seq x y z
N MET A 1 27.01 5.63 6.27
CA MET A 1 25.58 5.82 6.60
C MET A 1 25.00 4.42 6.71
N ASN A 2 24.60 3.99 7.92
CA ASN A 2 24.00 2.67 8.10
C ASN A 2 22.57 2.74 7.57
N GLY A 3 22.37 2.38 6.30
CA GLY A 3 21.05 2.25 5.71
C GLY A 3 20.35 1.04 6.32
N LEU A 4 19.66 1.24 7.42
CA LEU A 4 18.66 0.29 7.91
C LEU A 4 17.59 0.19 6.83
N THR A 5 17.59 -0.92 6.10
CA THR A 5 16.61 -1.18 5.05
C THR A 5 15.24 -1.36 5.71
N ARG A 6 14.51 -0.25 5.86
CA ARG A 6 13.18 -0.23 6.48
C ARG A 6 12.24 -1.12 5.67
N MET A 7 11.65 -2.10 6.34
CA MET A 7 10.64 -2.98 5.77
C MET A 7 9.27 -2.36 6.00
N ILE A 8 8.42 -2.43 4.99
CA ILE A 8 7.02 -2.02 5.00
C ILE A 8 6.19 -3.23 4.63
N LYS A 9 5.15 -3.47 5.41
CA LYS A 9 4.15 -4.48 5.09
C LYS A 9 3.12 -3.87 4.14
N VAL A 10 2.86 -4.54 3.03
CA VAL A 10 1.92 -4.11 2.01
C VAL A 10 0.83 -5.16 1.94
N SER A 11 -0.39 -4.76 2.27
CA SER A 11 -1.57 -5.61 2.21
C SER A 11 -2.47 -5.13 1.08
N ILE A 12 -2.83 -6.01 0.15
CA ILE A 12 -3.70 -5.72 -0.99
C ILE A 12 -5.03 -6.42 -0.72
N LEU A 13 -6.10 -5.64 -0.57
CA LEU A 13 -7.46 -6.16 -0.41
C LEU A 13 -8.09 -6.25 -1.80
N GLY A 14 -8.17 -7.49 -2.32
CA GLY A 14 -8.81 -7.80 -3.59
C GLY A 14 -10.01 -8.75 -3.43
N ARG A 15 -10.53 -9.26 -4.56
CA ARG A 15 -11.70 -10.16 -4.58
C ARG A 15 -11.50 -11.46 -3.80
N ASN A 16 -10.26 -11.97 -3.76
CA ASN A 16 -9.92 -13.23 -3.09
C ASN A 16 -9.56 -13.04 -1.60
N GLY A 17 -9.72 -11.83 -1.07
CA GLY A 17 -9.37 -11.48 0.30
C GLY A 17 -8.11 -10.62 0.37
N LEU A 18 -7.51 -10.59 1.56
CA LEU A 18 -6.34 -9.79 1.86
C LEU A 18 -5.07 -10.60 1.58
N GLU A 19 -4.26 -10.14 0.63
CA GLU A 19 -2.92 -10.67 0.39
C GLU A 19 -1.88 -9.73 0.99
N THR A 20 -0.87 -10.28 1.68
CA THR A 20 0.13 -9.47 2.36
C THR A 20 1.55 -9.89 2.00
N LYS A 21 2.42 -8.91 1.75
CA LYS A 21 3.87 -9.08 1.56
C LYS A 21 4.66 -8.03 2.33
N GLU A 22 5.88 -8.36 2.72
CA GLU A 22 6.83 -7.40 3.27
C GLU A 22 7.84 -7.01 2.20
N VAL A 23 8.06 -5.72 2.01
CA VAL A 23 8.98 -5.16 1.01
C VAL A 23 9.81 -4.05 1.63
N HIS A 24 10.88 -3.64 0.96
CA HIS A 24 11.64 -2.46 1.37
C HIS A 24 10.85 -1.17 1.11
N LEU A 25 11.17 -0.11 1.85
CA LEU A 25 10.52 1.21 1.72
C LEU A 25 10.44 1.69 0.27
N GLU A 26 11.54 1.61 -0.48
CA GLU A 26 11.60 2.03 -1.90
C GLU A 26 10.58 1.28 -2.78
N GLU A 27 10.41 -0.03 -2.54
CA GLU A 27 9.44 -0.85 -3.27
C GLU A 27 8.01 -0.54 -2.82
N ALA A 28 7.78 -0.27 -1.53
CA ALA A 28 6.47 0.15 -1.04
C ALA A 28 6.05 1.52 -1.63
N GLU A 29 6.99 2.47 -1.73
CA GLU A 29 6.75 3.77 -2.37
C GLU A 29 6.43 3.63 -3.85
N LYS A 30 7.09 2.69 -4.54
CA LYS A 30 6.79 2.36 -5.93
C LYS A 30 5.37 1.80 -6.07
N ILE A 31 4.99 0.84 -5.23
CA ILE A 31 3.65 0.25 -5.20
C ILE A 31 2.58 1.32 -4.94
N LEU A 32 2.82 2.24 -4.00
CA LEU A 32 1.92 3.36 -3.72
C LEU A 32 1.70 4.23 -4.96
N LYS A 33 2.78 4.62 -5.64
CA LYS A 33 2.70 5.44 -6.86
C LYS A 33 1.96 4.72 -7.99
N GLU A 34 2.24 3.44 -8.18
CA GLU A 34 1.53 2.60 -9.17
C GLU A 34 0.03 2.52 -8.86
N SER A 35 -0.32 2.38 -7.58
CA SER A 35 -1.73 2.31 -7.14
C SER A 35 -2.50 3.59 -7.47
N TYR A 36 -1.89 4.77 -7.37
CA TYR A 36 -2.52 6.04 -7.73
C TYR A 36 -2.43 6.39 -9.23
N ALA A 37 -1.50 5.77 -9.96
CA ALA A 37 -1.35 5.97 -11.40
C ALA A 37 -2.36 5.15 -12.22
N ASP A 38 -2.90 4.07 -11.66
CA ASP A 38 -3.94 3.27 -12.30
C ASP A 38 -5.26 4.06 -12.33
N PRO A 39 -5.91 4.23 -13.51
CA PRO A 39 -7.24 4.84 -13.61
C PRO A 39 -8.35 4.11 -12.84
N MET A 40 -8.14 2.81 -12.56
CA MET A 40 -8.93 1.96 -11.68
C MET A 40 -8.31 1.86 -10.27
N GLY A 41 -7.37 2.76 -9.99
CA GLY A 41 -6.46 2.73 -8.85
C GLY A 41 -7.14 2.67 -7.50
N GLY A 42 -6.51 1.89 -6.63
CA GLY A 42 -6.99 1.61 -5.29
C GLY A 42 -6.77 2.75 -4.30
N LEU A 43 -7.53 2.72 -3.20
CA LEU A 43 -7.34 3.62 -2.07
C LEU A 43 -6.22 3.06 -1.16
N VAL A 44 -5.16 3.84 -0.94
CA VAL A 44 -4.04 3.45 -0.07
C VAL A 44 -4.18 4.11 1.30
N TYR A 45 -4.12 3.33 2.38
CA TYR A 45 -4.24 3.86 3.74
C TYR A 45 -3.24 3.23 4.73
N ASP A 46 -2.85 4.00 5.76
CA ASP A 46 -2.07 3.49 6.90
C ASP A 46 -2.95 2.54 7.71
N ARG A 47 -2.54 1.27 7.86
CA ARG A 47 -3.32 0.26 8.58
C ARG A 47 -3.56 0.64 10.04
N ARG A 48 -2.63 1.36 10.66
CA ARG A 48 -2.66 1.75 12.07
C ARG A 48 -3.67 2.87 12.33
N THR A 49 -3.70 3.89 11.49
CA THR A 49 -4.59 5.06 11.67
C THR A 49 -5.90 4.95 10.90
N GLY A 50 -5.92 4.16 9.82
CA GLY A 50 -7.02 4.12 8.86
C GLY A 50 -7.08 5.34 7.94
N GLU A 51 -6.08 6.23 7.97
CA GLU A 51 -6.04 7.43 7.14
C GLU A 51 -5.50 7.11 5.75
N VAL A 52 -6.11 7.73 4.74
CA VAL A 52 -5.61 7.69 3.37
C VAL A 52 -4.28 8.43 3.30
N ILE A 53 -3.29 7.84 2.64
CA ILE A 53 -1.94 8.38 2.57
C ILE A 53 -1.49 8.55 1.12
N GLU A 54 -0.88 9.69 0.82
CA GLU A 54 -0.25 9.96 -0.47
C GLU A 54 1.27 9.65 -0.45
N GLU A 55 1.83 9.41 0.75
CA GLU A 55 3.25 9.13 0.96
C GLU A 55 3.49 8.21 2.17
N ILE A 56 4.60 7.45 2.14
CA ILE A 56 4.98 6.55 3.24
C ILE A 56 5.83 7.30 4.26
N GLY A 57 5.17 7.99 5.19
CA GLY A 57 5.83 8.69 6.30
C GLY A 57 6.68 7.76 7.19
N PRO A 58 7.56 8.30 8.06
CA PRO A 58 8.56 7.53 8.81
C PRO A 58 7.99 6.54 9.85
N ASN A 59 6.72 6.71 10.25
CA ASN A 59 6.05 5.89 11.26
C ASN A 59 5.09 4.84 10.69
N ILE A 60 5.00 4.74 9.37
CA ILE A 60 4.10 3.81 8.69
C ILE A 60 4.74 2.43 8.63
N GLU A 61 4.13 1.43 9.24
CA GLU A 61 4.67 0.05 9.26
C GLU A 61 3.92 -0.85 8.27
N GLU A 62 2.64 -0.57 8.04
CA GLU A 62 1.79 -1.31 7.12
C GLU A 62 0.90 -0.36 6.33
N ILE A 63 0.90 -0.53 5.01
CA ILE A 63 -0.06 0.11 4.11
C ILE A 63 -1.06 -0.92 3.60
N VAL A 64 -2.31 -0.51 3.43
CA VAL A 64 -3.32 -1.31 2.76
C VAL A 64 -3.75 -0.63 1.48
N ILE A 65 -3.80 -1.41 0.40
CA ILE A 65 -4.34 -0.99 -0.89
C ILE A 65 -5.69 -1.67 -1.05
N MET A 66 -6.75 -0.88 -1.13
CA MET A 66 -8.07 -1.37 -1.53
C MET A 66 -8.20 -1.22 -3.03
N ASP A 67 -8.09 -2.33 -3.75
CA ASP A 67 -8.39 -2.37 -5.17
C ASP A 67 -9.85 -1.96 -5.38
N HIS A 68 -10.10 -0.98 -6.27
CA HIS A 68 -11.46 -0.54 -6.57
C HIS A 68 -12.17 -1.70 -7.28
N MET A 69 -12.93 -2.48 -6.51
CA MET A 69 -13.83 -3.50 -7.03
C MET A 69 -14.92 -2.86 -7.89
N ILE A 70 -14.61 -2.52 -9.15
CA ILE A 70 -15.62 -2.33 -10.18
C ILE A 70 -16.12 -3.73 -10.54
N GLY A 71 -17.01 -4.25 -9.70
CA GLY A 71 -17.87 -5.37 -10.06
C GLY A 71 -18.82 -4.92 -11.15
N GLY A 72 -18.44 -5.12 -12.41
CA GLY A 72 -19.40 -5.18 -13.50
C GLY A 72 -20.20 -6.48 -13.37
N GLY A 73 -21.51 -6.35 -13.22
CA GLY A 73 -22.46 -7.42 -13.56
C GLY A 73 -22.55 -7.62 -15.07
#